data_AF-A0A4R1AEN1-F1
#
_entry.id   AF-A0A4R1AEN1-F1
#
_cell.length_a   1.000
_cell.length_b   1.000
_cell.length_c   1.000
_cell.angle_alpha   90.00
_cell.angle_beta   90.00
_cell.angle_gamma   90.00
#
_symmetry.space_group_name_H-M   'P 1'
#
loop_
_entity.id
_entity.type
_entity.pdbx_description
1 polymer ?
#
loop_
_entity_poly.entity_id
_entity_poly.type
_entity_poly.pdbx_seq_one_letter_code
_entity_poly.pdbx_strand_id
1 'polypeptide(L)'
;MAQTKSRSAVALRDAVVELAQQKPADQINVSELCRAAGITRDTFYRYAASPIQLLAQVLNDDLDTYTALTRHLPAAPAGGTVMDAPSRAWLEHVCRFEAVYRQALRPHLPTEMRDVLLTRIQNFMLTHAARHPHIRPNIDGTVMNERGIRLAAAYAASGSVGAIEAWLASGPIGDLAVPTALIHASAAPWWFSPVDDK
;
A
#
# COMPACT_ATOMS: atom_id res chain seq x y z
N MET A 1 -18.35 -22.71 15.98
CA MET A 1 -18.33 -21.23 15.91
C MET A 1 -17.15 -20.64 15.14
N ALA A 2 -15.93 -21.22 15.18
CA ALA A 2 -14.77 -20.70 14.42
C ALA A 2 -14.94 -20.80 12.89
N GLN A 3 -15.58 -21.87 12.39
CA GLN A 3 -15.78 -22.15 10.96
C GLN A 3 -16.80 -21.21 10.28
N THR A 4 -17.71 -20.61 11.05
CA THR A 4 -18.72 -19.65 10.55
C THR A 4 -18.12 -18.24 10.44
N LYS A 5 -17.23 -17.86 11.36
CA LYS A 5 -16.52 -16.56 11.32
C LYS A 5 -15.64 -16.42 10.07
N SER A 6 -14.91 -17.47 9.67
CA SER A 6 -14.07 -17.37 8.48
C SER A 6 -14.89 -17.28 7.19
N ARG A 7 -16.02 -17.99 7.10
CA ARG A 7 -16.90 -17.95 5.91
C ARG A 7 -17.55 -16.57 5.73
N SER A 8 -18.07 -15.97 6.80
CA SER A 8 -18.64 -14.62 6.72
C SER A 8 -17.58 -13.56 6.42
N ALA A 9 -16.36 -13.71 6.96
CA ALA A 9 -15.24 -12.81 6.65
C ALA A 9 -14.84 -12.86 5.17
N VAL A 10 -14.71 -14.08 4.60
CA VAL A 10 -14.41 -14.26 3.17
C VAL A 10 -15.52 -13.69 2.30
N ALA A 11 -16.79 -14.01 2.59
CA ALA A 11 -17.93 -13.50 1.83
C ALA A 11 -18.01 -11.96 1.86
N LEU A 12 -17.72 -11.33 3.00
CA LEU A 12 -17.66 -9.88 3.13
C LEU A 12 -16.53 -9.25 2.32
N ARG A 13 -15.34 -9.85 2.39
CA ARG A 13 -14.17 -9.43 1.61
C ARG A 13 -14.46 -9.48 0.11
N ASP A 14 -15.01 -10.58 -0.36
CA ASP A 14 -15.27 -10.77 -1.80
C ASP A 14 -16.34 -9.78 -2.28
N ALA A 15 -17.43 -9.64 -1.51
CA ALA A 15 -18.52 -8.73 -1.84
C ALA A 15 -18.10 -7.26 -1.85
N VAL A 16 -17.26 -6.82 -0.89
CA VAL A 16 -16.82 -5.41 -0.86
C VAL A 16 -15.90 -5.07 -2.01
N VAL A 17 -15.00 -5.99 -2.41
CA VAL A 17 -14.12 -5.81 -3.57
C VAL A 17 -14.95 -5.77 -4.85
N GLU A 18 -15.89 -6.70 -5.04
CA GLU A 18 -16.76 -6.75 -6.22
C GLU A 18 -17.57 -5.46 -6.39
N LEU A 19 -18.18 -4.97 -5.30
CA LEU A 19 -18.93 -3.71 -5.34
C LEU A 19 -18.03 -2.50 -5.61
N ALA A 20 -16.82 -2.47 -5.03
CA ALA A 20 -15.88 -1.37 -5.20
C ALA A 20 -15.25 -1.31 -6.60
N GLN A 21 -15.27 -2.41 -7.36
CA GLN A 21 -14.92 -2.40 -8.78
C GLN A 21 -15.98 -1.71 -9.65
N GLN A 22 -17.21 -1.57 -9.16
CA GLN A 22 -18.35 -1.07 -9.92
C GLN A 22 -18.75 0.36 -9.54
N LYS A 23 -18.50 0.77 -8.30
CA LYS A 23 -18.86 2.11 -7.79
C LYS A 23 -17.86 2.61 -6.73
N PRO A 24 -17.79 3.93 -6.48
CA PRO A 24 -16.90 4.49 -5.48
C PRO A 24 -17.16 3.88 -4.10
N ALA A 25 -16.10 3.56 -3.35
CA ALA A 25 -16.21 2.83 -2.08
C ALA A 25 -17.01 3.59 -1.00
N ASP A 26 -17.00 4.91 -1.04
CA ASP A 26 -17.79 5.81 -0.18
C ASP A 26 -19.29 5.82 -0.53
N GLN A 27 -19.67 5.30 -1.69
CA GLN A 27 -21.07 5.16 -2.14
C GLN A 27 -21.65 3.76 -1.91
N ILE A 28 -20.84 2.81 -1.43
CA ILE A 28 -21.33 1.48 -1.06
C ILE A 28 -22.09 1.60 0.26
N ASN A 29 -23.36 1.18 0.26
CA ASN A 29 -24.16 1.15 1.49
C ASN A 29 -24.09 -0.22 2.17
N VAL A 30 -24.22 -0.23 3.51
CA VAL A 30 -24.11 -1.45 4.32
C VAL A 30 -25.17 -2.51 3.92
N SER A 31 -26.38 -2.08 3.55
CA SER A 31 -27.45 -3.00 3.17
C SER A 31 -27.14 -3.78 1.89
N GLU A 32 -26.62 -3.09 0.89
CA GLU A 32 -26.19 -3.67 -0.37
C GLU A 32 -25.06 -4.65 -0.16
N LEU A 33 -24.03 -4.26 0.61
CA LEU A 33 -22.93 -5.14 0.95
C LEU A 33 -23.40 -6.38 1.72
N CYS A 34 -24.28 -6.23 2.70
CA CYS A 34 -24.86 -7.35 3.45
C CYS A 34 -25.64 -8.30 2.53
N ARG A 35 -26.40 -7.76 1.58
CA ARG A 35 -27.14 -8.56 0.60
C ARG A 35 -26.19 -9.33 -0.32
N ALA A 36 -25.16 -8.68 -0.83
CA ALA A 36 -24.14 -9.32 -1.68
C ALA A 36 -23.39 -10.43 -0.93
N ALA A 37 -23.02 -10.20 0.33
CA ALA A 37 -22.31 -11.17 1.16
C ALA A 37 -23.21 -12.25 1.80
N GLY A 38 -24.54 -12.13 1.69
CA GLY A 38 -25.48 -13.07 2.30
C GLY A 38 -25.48 -13.04 3.84
N ILE A 39 -25.28 -11.88 4.47
CA ILE A 39 -25.22 -11.72 5.92
C ILE A 39 -26.19 -10.64 6.46
N THR A 40 -26.34 -10.58 7.79
CA THR A 40 -27.10 -9.51 8.46
C THR A 40 -26.23 -8.28 8.73
N ARG A 41 -26.86 -7.10 8.89
CA ARG A 41 -26.17 -5.87 9.32
C ARG A 41 -25.46 -6.02 10.67
N ASP A 42 -26.11 -6.68 11.63
CA ASP A 42 -25.49 -7.04 12.92
C ASP A 42 -24.21 -7.86 12.74
N THR A 43 -24.21 -8.77 11.76
CA THR A 43 -23.01 -9.53 11.42
C THR A 43 -21.93 -8.64 10.81
N PHE A 44 -22.28 -7.74 9.90
CA PHE A 44 -21.34 -6.80 9.28
C PHE A 44 -20.62 -5.93 10.32
N TYR A 45 -21.36 -5.33 11.26
CA TYR A 45 -20.78 -4.41 12.24
C TYR A 45 -19.82 -5.07 13.24
N ARG A 46 -19.77 -6.41 13.28
CA ARG A 46 -18.71 -7.14 14.01
C ARG A 46 -17.35 -7.13 13.30
N TYR A 47 -17.30 -6.78 12.01
CA TYR A 47 -16.09 -6.76 11.19
C TYR A 47 -15.59 -5.35 10.90
N ALA A 48 -16.48 -4.41 10.56
CA ALA A 48 -16.10 -3.04 10.21
C ALA A 48 -17.21 -2.03 10.54
N ALA A 49 -16.85 -0.76 10.72
CA ALA A 49 -17.84 0.29 10.96
C ALA A 49 -18.45 0.85 9.66
N SER A 50 -17.74 0.73 8.52
CA SER A 50 -18.24 1.14 7.20
C SER A 50 -17.68 0.26 6.07
N PRO A 51 -18.34 0.22 4.89
CA PRO A 51 -17.84 -0.53 3.73
C PRO A 51 -16.45 -0.08 3.26
N ILE A 52 -16.17 1.22 3.30
CA ILE A 52 -14.85 1.74 2.91
C ILE A 52 -13.75 1.34 3.89
N GLN A 53 -14.06 1.27 5.19
CA GLN A 53 -13.10 0.75 6.19
C GLN A 53 -12.85 -0.74 6.01
N LEU A 54 -13.89 -1.53 5.71
CA LEU A 54 -13.73 -2.95 5.38
C LEU A 54 -12.85 -3.12 4.13
N LEU A 55 -13.08 -2.31 3.09
CA LEU A 55 -12.27 -2.34 1.88
C LEU A 55 -10.81 -1.99 2.17
N ALA A 56 -10.56 -0.94 2.95
CA ALA A 56 -9.20 -0.55 3.35
C ALA A 56 -8.49 -1.67 4.14
N GLN A 57 -9.20 -2.38 5.02
CA GLN A 57 -8.67 -3.57 5.71
C GLN A 57 -8.28 -4.67 4.71
N VAL A 58 -9.15 -4.98 3.74
CA VAL A 58 -8.86 -5.98 2.70
C VAL A 58 -7.62 -5.60 1.87
N LEU A 59 -7.50 -4.33 1.48
CA LEU A 59 -6.33 -3.83 0.74
C LEU A 59 -5.05 -3.92 1.58
N ASN A 60 -5.13 -3.59 2.87
CA ASN A 60 -4.00 -3.71 3.78
C ASN A 60 -3.56 -5.17 3.98
N ASP A 61 -4.50 -6.10 4.18
CA ASP A 61 -4.22 -7.52 4.37
C ASP A 61 -3.50 -8.13 3.15
N ASP A 62 -3.85 -7.66 1.95
CA ASP A 62 -3.16 -8.04 0.72
C ASP A 62 -1.69 -7.58 0.71
N LEU A 63 -1.42 -6.33 1.12
CA LEU A 63 -0.06 -5.79 1.26
C LEU A 63 0.76 -6.49 2.36
N ASP A 64 0.12 -6.99 3.42
CA ASP A 64 0.77 -7.78 4.46
C ASP A 64 1.29 -9.11 3.91
N THR A 65 0.52 -9.75 3.03
CA THR A 65 0.95 -10.98 2.35
C THR A 65 2.24 -10.75 1.56
N TYR A 66 2.34 -9.62 0.87
CA TYR A 66 3.56 -9.21 0.18
C TYR A 66 4.75 -8.98 1.11
N THR A 67 4.53 -8.29 2.23
CA THR A 67 5.59 -8.02 3.21
C THR A 67 6.16 -9.31 3.80
N ALA A 68 5.33 -10.34 3.98
CA ALA A 68 5.79 -11.66 4.41
C ALA A 68 6.64 -12.35 3.34
N LEU A 69 6.24 -12.27 2.07
CA LEU A 69 6.96 -12.88 0.94
C LEU A 69 8.29 -12.18 0.65
N THR A 70 8.37 -10.86 0.82
CA THR A 70 9.58 -10.08 0.53
C THR A 70 10.57 -10.01 1.69
N ARG A 71 10.20 -10.50 2.89
CA ARG A 71 11.05 -10.50 4.10
C ARG A 71 12.40 -11.19 3.91
N HIS A 72 12.47 -12.16 3.01
CA HIS A 72 13.64 -13.00 2.77
C HIS A 72 14.33 -12.70 1.44
N LEU A 73 13.90 -11.66 0.71
CA LEU A 73 14.57 -11.28 -0.53
C LEU A 73 15.95 -10.67 -0.22
N PRO A 74 16.95 -10.93 -1.08
CA PRO A 74 18.32 -10.46 -0.87
C PRO A 74 18.39 -8.93 -0.84
N ALA A 75 19.45 -8.41 -0.22
CA ALA A 75 19.65 -7.01 0.08
C ALA A 75 19.64 -6.11 -1.19
N ALA A 76 20.00 -6.64 -2.36
CA ALA A 76 19.65 -6.10 -3.68
C ALA A 76 19.92 -7.18 -4.75
N PRO A 77 19.16 -7.25 -5.87
CA PRO A 77 19.59 -8.01 -7.04
C PRO A 77 20.85 -7.38 -7.67
N ALA A 78 21.66 -8.17 -8.38
CA ALA A 78 22.86 -7.68 -9.06
C ALA A 78 22.49 -6.55 -10.05
N GLY A 79 23.06 -5.37 -9.84
CA GLY A 79 22.79 -4.16 -10.66
C GLY A 79 21.50 -3.42 -10.32
N GLY A 80 20.78 -3.82 -9.26
CA GLY A 80 19.58 -3.16 -8.77
C GLY A 80 19.72 -2.64 -7.34
N THR A 81 18.60 -2.29 -6.73
CA THR A 81 18.55 -1.70 -5.38
C THR A 81 17.70 -2.54 -4.44
N VAL A 82 17.95 -2.42 -3.13
CA VAL A 82 17.09 -2.97 -2.06
C VAL A 82 15.63 -2.52 -2.18
N MET A 83 15.41 -1.39 -2.84
CA MET A 83 14.09 -0.79 -3.03
C MET A 83 13.33 -1.45 -4.18
N ASP A 84 13.96 -2.19 -5.09
CA ASP A 84 13.33 -2.67 -6.32
C ASP A 84 12.17 -3.63 -6.05
N ALA A 85 12.40 -4.67 -5.26
CA ALA A 85 11.37 -5.67 -4.96
C ALA A 85 10.22 -5.11 -4.11
N PRO A 86 10.47 -4.37 -3.00
CA PRO A 86 9.43 -3.65 -2.28
C PRO A 86 8.67 -2.69 -3.20
N SER A 87 9.41 -1.99 -4.07
CA SER A 87 8.84 -1.02 -4.98
C SER A 87 8.03 -1.64 -6.13
N ARG A 88 8.23 -2.92 -6.41
CA ARG A 88 7.40 -3.66 -7.36
C ARG A 88 6.15 -4.20 -6.67
N ALA A 89 6.27 -4.72 -5.45
CA ALA A 89 5.19 -5.40 -4.73
C ALA A 89 3.93 -4.53 -4.49
N TRP A 90 4.08 -3.32 -3.94
CA TRP A 90 2.98 -2.36 -3.82
C TRP A 90 2.43 -1.86 -5.17
N LEU A 91 3.22 -1.75 -6.25
CA LEU A 91 2.71 -1.39 -7.58
C LEU A 91 1.90 -2.54 -8.18
N GLU A 92 2.35 -3.79 -8.02
CA GLU A 92 1.59 -4.99 -8.38
C GLU A 92 0.28 -5.10 -7.59
N HIS A 93 0.29 -4.71 -6.32
CA HIS A 93 -0.93 -4.59 -5.51
C HIS A 93 -1.91 -3.58 -6.13
N VAL A 94 -1.44 -2.37 -6.46
CA VAL A 94 -2.30 -1.36 -7.10
C VAL A 94 -2.81 -1.84 -8.46
N CYS A 95 -1.99 -2.52 -9.26
CA CYS A 95 -2.43 -3.17 -10.51
C CYS A 95 -3.53 -4.22 -10.27
N ARG A 96 -3.37 -5.10 -9.28
CA ARG A 96 -4.37 -6.13 -8.96
C ARG A 96 -5.72 -5.52 -8.60
N PHE A 97 -5.71 -4.41 -7.88
CA PHE A 97 -6.90 -3.68 -7.47
C PHE A 97 -7.17 -2.43 -8.32
N GLU A 98 -6.67 -2.39 -9.56
CA GLU A 98 -6.71 -1.16 -10.39
C GLU A 98 -8.14 -0.64 -10.53
N ALA A 99 -9.10 -1.52 -10.84
CA ALA A 99 -10.51 -1.14 -10.97
C ALA A 99 -11.06 -0.48 -9.69
N VAL A 100 -10.70 -1.01 -8.52
CA VAL A 100 -11.11 -0.46 -7.22
C VAL A 100 -10.49 0.92 -7.00
N TYR A 101 -9.17 1.04 -7.21
CA TYR A 101 -8.47 2.32 -7.02
C TYR A 101 -8.94 3.40 -7.99
N ARG A 102 -9.12 3.04 -9.27
CA ARG A 102 -9.66 3.94 -10.31
C ARG A 102 -11.07 4.42 -9.98
N GLN A 103 -11.91 3.50 -9.53
CA GLN A 103 -13.30 3.82 -9.23
C GLN A 103 -13.44 4.77 -8.03
N ALA A 104 -12.52 4.69 -7.07
CA ALA A 104 -12.47 5.55 -5.89
C ALA A 104 -11.82 6.93 -6.13
N LEU A 105 -10.99 7.08 -7.18
CA LEU A 105 -10.15 8.27 -7.37
C LEU A 105 -10.96 9.51 -7.80
N ARG A 106 -11.18 10.49 -6.90
CA ARG A 106 -11.79 11.81 -7.22
C ARG A 106 -11.43 12.95 -6.24
N PRO A 107 -10.60 13.95 -6.61
CA PRO A 107 -9.41 13.83 -7.45
C PRO A 107 -8.29 13.01 -6.77
N HIS A 108 -8.46 12.71 -5.49
CA HIS A 108 -7.58 11.86 -4.70
C HIS A 108 -8.33 10.61 -4.24
N LEU A 109 -7.60 9.61 -3.77
CA LEU A 109 -8.19 8.47 -3.08
C LEU A 109 -8.85 8.93 -1.78
N PRO A 110 -9.93 8.27 -1.35
CA PRO A 110 -10.46 8.45 0.00
C PRO A 110 -9.39 8.20 1.06
N THR A 111 -9.47 8.91 2.18
CA THR A 111 -8.46 8.88 3.25
C THR A 111 -8.13 7.46 3.69
N GLU A 112 -9.13 6.60 3.89
CA GLU A 112 -8.93 5.22 4.35
C GLU A 112 -8.07 4.40 3.37
N MET A 113 -8.29 4.56 2.06
CA MET A 113 -7.51 3.85 1.04
C MET A 113 -6.13 4.48 0.86
N ARG A 114 -6.04 5.81 0.94
CA ARG A 114 -4.78 6.54 0.86
C ARG A 114 -3.85 6.18 2.01
N ASP A 115 -4.39 6.10 3.22
CA ASP A 115 -3.64 5.78 4.44
C ASP A 115 -3.08 4.36 4.43
N VAL A 116 -3.76 3.40 3.77
CA VAL A 116 -3.24 2.04 3.58
C VAL A 116 -1.92 2.07 2.82
N LEU A 117 -1.86 2.77 1.68
CA LEU A 117 -0.63 2.91 0.90
C LEU A 117 0.40 3.70 1.70
N LEU A 118 0.04 4.90 2.19
CA LEU A 118 0.95 5.81 2.88
C LEU A 118 1.63 5.13 4.08
N THR A 119 0.85 4.47 4.94
CA THR A 119 1.35 3.77 6.13
C THR A 119 2.26 2.63 5.76
N ARG A 120 1.89 1.83 4.75
CA ARG A 120 2.71 0.70 4.29
C ARG A 120 4.10 1.16 3.84
N ILE A 121 4.15 2.18 2.99
CA ILE A 121 5.39 2.69 2.42
C ILE A 121 6.23 3.34 3.50
N GLN A 122 5.63 4.18 4.34
CA GLN A 122 6.33 4.87 5.40
C GLN A 122 6.93 3.88 6.41
N ASN A 123 6.18 2.84 6.80
CA ASN A 123 6.69 1.79 7.70
C ASN A 123 7.84 1.03 7.08
N PHE A 124 7.77 0.73 5.78
CA PHE A 124 8.88 0.12 5.06
C PHE A 124 10.13 1.01 5.09
N MET A 125 10.00 2.29 4.76
CA MET A 125 11.11 3.26 4.75
C MET A 125 11.75 3.45 6.13
N LEU A 126 10.94 3.53 7.18
CA LEU A 126 11.41 3.60 8.56
C LEU A 126 12.17 2.33 8.96
N THR A 127 11.62 1.16 8.62
CA THR A 127 12.25 -0.14 8.92
C THR A 127 13.58 -0.27 8.17
N HIS A 128 13.64 0.15 6.91
CA HIS A 128 14.84 0.17 6.08
C HIS A 128 15.94 1.03 6.71
N ALA A 129 15.65 2.29 7.03
CA ALA A 129 16.61 3.19 7.69
C ALA A 129 17.02 2.76 9.11
N ALA A 130 16.16 2.02 9.81
CA ALA A 130 16.47 1.44 11.12
C ALA A 130 17.43 0.24 11.01
N ARG A 131 17.23 -0.63 10.00
CA ARG A 131 18.09 -1.79 9.74
C ARG A 131 19.43 -1.42 9.13
N HIS A 132 19.49 -0.30 8.42
CA HIS A 132 20.69 0.14 7.71
C HIS A 132 21.09 1.58 8.11
N PRO A 133 21.57 1.81 9.34
CA PRO A 133 21.90 3.16 9.79
C PRO A 133 22.98 3.87 8.95
N HIS A 134 23.81 3.12 8.22
CA HIS A 134 24.88 3.66 7.39
C HIS A 134 24.39 4.38 6.13
N ILE A 135 23.15 4.12 5.68
CA ILE A 135 22.58 4.84 4.51
C ILE A 135 22.15 6.27 4.85
N ARG A 136 22.02 6.59 6.15
CA ARG A 136 21.54 7.88 6.63
C ARG A 136 22.52 8.97 6.20
N PRO A 137 22.07 10.02 5.50
CA PRO A 137 22.97 11.05 5.04
C PRO A 137 23.47 11.90 6.21
N ASN A 138 24.66 12.47 6.03
CA ASN A 138 25.14 13.56 6.88
C ASN A 138 24.60 14.88 6.33
N ILE A 139 23.90 15.65 7.17
CA ILE A 139 23.35 16.97 6.86
C ILE A 139 23.97 17.95 7.86
N ASP A 140 24.67 18.97 7.35
CA ASP A 140 25.34 20.02 8.13
C ASP A 140 26.26 19.46 9.24
N GLY A 141 27.04 18.43 8.90
CA GLY A 141 27.99 17.79 9.82
C GLY A 141 27.36 16.80 10.79
N THR A 142 26.03 16.61 10.76
CA THR A 142 25.31 15.70 11.65
C THR A 142 24.64 14.57 10.88
N VAL A 143 24.85 13.32 11.31
CA VAL A 143 24.12 12.17 10.76
C VAL A 143 22.63 12.34 11.07
N MET A 144 21.79 12.16 10.05
CA MET A 144 20.34 12.31 10.19
C MET A 144 19.79 11.48 11.36
N ASN A 145 19.16 12.17 12.32
CA ASN A 145 18.54 11.56 13.49
C ASN A 145 17.14 10.98 13.18
N GLU A 146 16.54 10.32 14.17
CA GLU A 146 15.22 9.67 14.03
C GLU A 146 14.09 10.62 13.61
N ARG A 147 14.14 11.91 14.01
CA ARG A 147 13.16 12.90 13.56
C ARG A 147 13.34 13.20 12.07
N GLY A 148 14.59 13.35 11.61
CA GLY A 148 14.91 13.53 10.20
C GLY A 148 14.48 12.33 9.35
N ILE A 149 14.69 11.11 9.84
CA ILE A 149 14.27 9.89 9.16
C ILE A 149 12.75 9.83 9.01
N ARG A 150 11.99 10.17 10.07
CA ARG A 150 10.53 10.25 9.97
C ARG A 150 10.05 11.27 8.94
N LEU A 151 10.70 12.44 8.88
CA LEU A 151 10.40 13.46 7.87
C LEU A 151 10.68 12.93 6.45
N ALA A 152 11.85 12.33 6.23
CA ALA A 152 12.24 11.81 4.93
C ALA A 152 11.34 10.64 4.48
N ALA A 153 10.99 9.73 5.40
CA ALA A 153 10.09 8.62 5.13
C ALA A 153 8.68 9.10 4.77
N ALA A 154 8.15 10.10 5.49
CA ALA A 154 6.86 10.70 5.18
C ALA A 154 6.86 11.40 3.81
N TYR A 155 7.95 12.10 3.46
CA TYR A 155 8.11 12.73 2.14
C TYR A 155 8.12 11.68 1.02
N ALA A 156 8.95 10.63 1.15
CA ALA A 156 9.04 9.58 0.15
C ALA A 156 7.72 8.81 0.00
N ALA A 157 7.04 8.48 1.09
CA ALA A 157 5.74 7.83 1.06
C ALA A 157 4.68 8.71 0.39
N SER A 158 4.60 9.99 0.75
CA SER A 158 3.64 10.93 0.16
C SER A 158 3.88 11.14 -1.33
N GLY A 159 5.14 11.32 -1.75
CA GLY A 159 5.51 11.48 -3.16
C GLY A 159 5.15 10.23 -3.98
N SER A 160 5.36 9.05 -3.40
CA SER A 160 5.04 7.79 -4.09
C SER A 160 3.53 7.55 -4.20
N VAL A 161 2.75 7.84 -3.16
CA VAL A 161 1.28 7.80 -3.24
C VAL A 161 0.77 8.82 -4.26
N GLY A 162 1.35 10.02 -4.29
CA GLY A 162 1.02 11.03 -5.30
C GLY A 162 1.32 10.55 -6.72
N ALA A 163 2.45 9.88 -6.93
CA ALA A 163 2.79 9.27 -8.22
C ALA A 163 1.80 8.17 -8.62
N ILE A 164 1.36 7.33 -7.68
CA ILE A 164 0.35 6.30 -7.90
C ILE A 164 -1.00 6.93 -8.30
N GLU A 165 -1.45 7.97 -7.60
CA GLU A 165 -2.70 8.67 -7.95
C GLU A 165 -2.62 9.34 -9.32
N ALA A 166 -1.50 10.00 -9.63
CA ALA A 166 -1.26 10.59 -10.94
C ALA A 166 -1.27 9.53 -12.06
N TRP A 167 -0.66 8.37 -11.80
CA TRP A 167 -0.74 7.23 -12.70
C TRP A 167 -2.18 6.77 -12.92
N LEU A 168 -2.93 6.47 -11.85
CA LEU A 168 -4.31 6.01 -11.93
C LEU A 168 -5.19 6.99 -12.71
N ALA A 169 -4.94 8.30 -12.58
CA ALA A 169 -5.64 9.32 -13.37
C ALA A 169 -5.28 9.31 -14.87
N SER A 170 -4.04 8.95 -15.21
CA SER A 170 -3.49 9.08 -16.57
C SER A 170 -3.84 7.95 -17.56
N GLY A 171 -4.17 6.75 -17.07
CA GLY A 171 -4.49 5.61 -17.93
C GLY A 171 -3.87 4.29 -17.44
N PRO A 172 -4.13 3.16 -18.11
CA PRO A 172 -3.50 1.89 -17.75
C PRO A 172 -1.99 2.00 -17.95
N ILE A 173 -1.20 1.49 -16.99
CA ILE A 173 0.22 1.24 -17.23
C ILE A 173 0.37 -0.24 -17.57
N GLY A 174 1.01 -0.51 -18.71
CA GLY A 174 1.42 -1.86 -19.09
C GLY A 174 2.54 -2.35 -18.18
N ASP A 175 3.78 -2.16 -18.57
CA ASP A 175 4.94 -2.60 -17.78
C ASP A 175 5.20 -1.70 -16.56
N LEU A 176 5.29 -2.32 -15.38
CA LEU A 176 5.63 -1.66 -14.11
C LEU A 176 7.08 -1.15 -14.03
N ALA A 177 7.95 -1.51 -14.98
CA ALA A 177 9.33 -1.02 -15.02
C ALA A 177 9.42 0.51 -15.06
N VAL A 178 8.59 1.15 -15.90
CA VAL A 178 8.59 2.62 -16.06
C VAL A 178 8.13 3.36 -14.80
N PRO A 179 6.95 3.09 -14.20
CA PRO A 179 6.55 3.78 -12.97
C PRO A 179 7.50 3.49 -11.81
N THR A 180 8.05 2.27 -11.70
CA THR A 180 9.06 1.95 -10.69
C THR A 180 10.28 2.86 -10.83
N ALA A 181 10.84 2.95 -12.04
CA ALA A 181 12.00 3.80 -12.32
C ALA A 181 11.73 5.29 -12.06
N LEU A 182 10.53 5.78 -12.42
CA LEU A 182 10.15 7.19 -12.18
C LEU A 182 10.00 7.51 -10.69
N ILE A 183 9.37 6.62 -9.90
CA ILE A 183 9.26 6.78 -8.44
C ILE A 183 10.66 6.79 -7.82
N HIS A 184 11.55 5.89 -8.26
CA HIS A 184 12.93 5.83 -7.77
C HIS A 184 13.73 7.07 -8.10
N ALA A 185 13.67 7.53 -9.36
CA ALA A 185 14.35 8.74 -9.81
C ALA A 185 13.85 10.02 -9.10
N SER A 186 12.64 9.99 -8.55
CA SER A 186 12.04 11.10 -7.80
C SER A 186 12.37 11.08 -6.31
N ALA A 187 12.90 9.97 -5.79
CA ALA A 187 13.23 9.80 -4.40
C ALA A 187 14.69 10.21 -4.10
N ALA A 188 14.98 10.51 -2.82
CA ALA A 188 16.33 10.87 -2.42
C ALA A 188 17.31 9.69 -2.65
N PRO A 189 18.46 9.90 -3.34
CA PRO A 189 19.35 8.81 -3.76
C PRO A 189 19.85 7.90 -2.63
N TRP A 190 19.98 8.43 -1.42
CA TRP A 190 20.51 7.69 -0.28
C TRP A 190 19.60 6.54 0.19
N TRP A 191 18.32 6.54 -0.17
CA TRP A 191 17.41 5.40 0.06
C TRP A 191 17.84 4.13 -0.69
N PHE A 192 18.58 4.30 -1.78
CA PHE A 192 19.07 3.25 -2.67
C PHE A 192 20.53 2.88 -2.43
N SER A 193 21.17 3.46 -1.41
CA SER A 193 22.56 3.16 -1.07
C SER A 193 22.75 1.66 -0.82
N PRO A 194 23.90 1.08 -1.20
CA PRO A 194 24.21 -0.31 -0.93
C PRO A 194 24.02 -0.63 0.56
N VAL A 195 23.32 -1.72 0.81
CA VAL A 195 23.14 -2.31 2.13
C VAL A 195 24.15 -3.44 2.24
N ASP A 196 25.15 -3.30 3.11
CA ASP A 196 26.19 -4.33 3.24
C ASP A 196 25.55 -5.68 3.62
N ASP A 197 25.89 -6.74 2.88
CA ASP A 197 25.61 -8.12 3.29
C ASP A 197 26.50 -8.43 4.51
N LYS A 198 25.91 -8.49 5.70
CA LYS A 198 26.51 -9.14 6.86
C LYS A 198 25.83 -10.46 7.14
#